data_AF-A0A1M6YEJ3-F1
#
_entry.id   AF-A0A1M6YEJ3-F1
#
_cell.length_a   1.000
_cell.length_b   1.000
_cell.length_c   1.000
_cell.angle_alpha   90.00
_cell.angle_beta   90.00
_cell.angle_gamma   90.00
#
_symmetry.space_group_name_H-M   'P 1'
#
loop_
_entity.id
_entity.type
_entity.pdbx_description
1 polymer ?
#
loop_
_entity_poly.entity_id
_entity_poly.type
_entity_poly.pdbx_seq_one_letter_code
_entity_poly.pdbx_strand_id
1 'polypeptide(L)'
;MKDLSIHLGLYDLSALFGELAQEVFMRHPFYKKLVTLGAVAMAGAFVACGDDSGSGNPSQPASNICAGIVATEQVSVIDLGTAKLLVYPIGIEGYGKVTLADGTEYGRYDGSYIYDLNNTPVMEAGYADMVNKCAATATVDPGTGEVVPNSSASVPNTDPVAGSSATVPASSGSVIPGSSATVPASSGSVTPGSSATVPGGDPVPASSAAQDVPKDENGFPTLESYGAPPADYTKEIQSNGKTGWSSRYWDACKPHCSWLSSVDTTSEATYQAGMTVARNCNIHDVEVPAFTLGHAVQQYWMGYEGTPSACVNENAGGTYTCTDMAPIAVNENLSYGYVAGSGELYKYGCGKCYHLQFNGGNHANDVKATHKALQGKHMVVMVSNIGYDVEAGQFDMMVPGGGVGAFNALSTQIGVPPSGLGAGNGGFLTECQSKLGWDNTLEKYQQCVIEKCEEVFSQWPNLLRGCKWYAEWYMAADNPTFNWEEVECPQYLVDHYVTNINTTKENRYRWRDDWSDYKAGDELETQDCLTEEYPKGCAP
;
A
#
# COMPACT_ATOMS: atom_id res chain seq x y z
N MET A 1 5.32 -73.07 -17.07
CA MET A 1 6.12 -73.55 -15.91
C MET A 1 6.61 -72.32 -15.18
N LYS A 2 6.17 -71.92 -13.99
CA LYS A 2 5.27 -72.45 -12.96
C LYS A 2 4.64 -71.24 -12.25
N ASP A 3 3.42 -71.45 -11.76
CA ASP A 3 2.63 -70.57 -10.89
C ASP A 3 3.34 -70.14 -9.60
N LEU A 4 2.99 -68.93 -9.10
CA LEU A 4 2.50 -68.78 -7.74
C LEU A 4 1.60 -67.53 -7.61
N SER A 5 0.29 -67.75 -7.49
CA SER A 5 -0.68 -66.79 -6.95
C SER A 5 -0.82 -67.02 -5.45
N ILE A 6 -0.82 -65.96 -4.63
CA ILE A 6 -1.67 -65.84 -3.42
C ILE A 6 -2.07 -64.36 -3.22
N HIS A 7 -3.39 -64.13 -3.14
CA HIS A 7 -4.09 -62.92 -2.70
C HIS A 7 -3.96 -62.66 -1.19
N LEU A 8 -3.93 -61.39 -0.76
CA LEU A 8 -4.89 -60.74 0.18
C LEU A 8 -4.32 -59.45 0.78
N GLY A 9 -5.15 -58.40 0.84
CA GLY A 9 -5.06 -57.36 1.88
C GLY A 9 -4.88 -55.92 1.40
N LEU A 10 -5.99 -55.25 1.05
CA LEU A 10 -6.11 -53.79 1.07
C LEU A 10 -5.82 -53.27 2.49
N TYR A 11 -4.78 -52.46 2.67
CA TYR A 11 -4.66 -51.52 3.77
C TYR A 11 -4.01 -50.21 3.30
N ASP A 12 -4.59 -49.15 3.83
CA ASP A 12 -4.42 -47.72 3.63
C ASP A 12 -2.96 -47.22 3.54
N LEU A 13 -2.63 -46.52 2.46
CA LEU A 13 -1.30 -45.92 2.21
C LEU A 13 -1.25 -44.42 2.61
N SER A 14 -2.24 -43.94 3.37
CA SER A 14 -2.30 -42.56 3.88
C SER A 14 -1.50 -42.30 5.16
N ALA A 15 -0.88 -43.32 5.77
CA ALA A 15 -0.23 -43.20 7.08
C ALA A 15 1.30 -43.06 7.07
N LEU A 16 1.98 -43.03 5.90
CA LEU A 16 3.46 -43.05 5.84
C LEU A 16 4.14 -41.76 5.37
N PHE A 17 3.38 -40.68 5.13
CA PHE A 17 3.93 -39.33 4.87
C PHE A 17 3.73 -38.34 6.03
N GLY A 18 3.14 -38.77 7.14
CA GLY A 18 2.94 -37.93 8.33
C GLY A 18 4.11 -37.88 9.32
N GLU A 19 5.02 -38.86 9.31
CA GLU A 19 6.05 -39.02 10.36
C GLU A 19 7.45 -38.51 9.99
N LEU A 20 7.68 -38.00 8.77
CA LEU A 20 8.99 -37.44 8.36
C LEU A 20 9.03 -35.90 8.32
N ALA A 21 7.89 -35.22 8.43
CA ALA A 21 7.84 -33.76 8.56
C ALA A 21 7.95 -33.27 10.02
N GLN A 22 7.82 -34.18 11.00
CA GLN A 22 7.84 -33.82 12.43
C GLN A 22 9.24 -33.88 13.07
N GLU A 23 10.24 -34.48 12.41
CA GLU A 23 11.61 -34.57 12.96
C GLU A 23 12.57 -33.45 12.54
N VAL A 24 12.21 -32.60 11.57
CA VAL A 24 13.05 -31.45 11.15
C VAL A 24 12.68 -30.15 11.88
N PHE A 25 11.44 -30.02 12.37
CA PHE A 25 10.97 -28.82 13.09
C PHE A 25 11.28 -28.81 14.60
N MET A 26 11.86 -29.89 15.16
CA MET A 26 12.13 -30.05 16.60
C MET A 26 13.62 -30.00 16.99
N ARG A 27 14.49 -29.44 16.14
CA ARG A 27 15.94 -29.28 16.43
C ARG A 27 16.44 -27.84 16.34
N HIS A 28 15.72 -26.88 16.92
CA HIS A 28 16.28 -25.56 17.22
C HIS A 28 16.22 -25.26 18.74
N PRO A 29 17.29 -24.70 19.34
CA PRO A 29 17.52 -24.69 20.80
C PRO A 29 16.60 -23.77 21.63
N PHE A 30 15.53 -23.22 21.06
CA PHE A 30 14.67 -22.24 21.73
C PHE A 30 13.56 -22.83 22.61
N TYR A 31 13.22 -24.12 22.48
CA TYR A 31 12.09 -24.72 23.22
C TYR A 31 12.41 -25.29 24.61
N LYS A 32 13.63 -25.12 25.12
CA LYS A 32 14.06 -25.77 26.37
C LYS A 32 13.96 -24.94 27.65
N LYS A 33 13.39 -23.72 27.62
CA LYS A 33 13.38 -22.82 28.81
C LYS A 33 12.02 -22.36 29.34
N LEU A 34 10.89 -22.80 28.79
CA LEU A 34 9.56 -22.37 29.26
C LEU A 34 8.69 -23.46 29.89
N VAL A 35 9.27 -24.59 30.32
CA VAL A 35 8.56 -25.61 31.10
C VAL A 35 9.26 -25.85 32.44
N THR A 36 9.03 -24.93 33.38
CA THR A 36 9.12 -25.20 34.82
C THR A 36 8.09 -24.34 35.53
N LEU A 37 6.83 -24.78 35.50
CA LEU A 37 5.83 -24.73 36.59
C LEU A 37 4.43 -24.96 35.99
N GLY A 38 3.78 -26.06 36.38
CA GLY A 38 2.33 -26.26 36.25
C GLY A 38 1.86 -27.02 35.02
N ALA A 39 1.76 -28.35 35.14
CA ALA A 39 1.10 -29.21 34.17
C ALA A 39 -0.43 -29.15 34.32
N VAL A 40 -1.17 -28.97 33.21
CA VAL A 40 -2.48 -29.63 32.97
C VAL A 40 -2.61 -29.89 31.46
N ALA A 41 -3.03 -31.12 31.12
CA ALA A 41 -3.06 -31.70 29.79
C ALA A 41 -4.07 -31.05 28.84
N MET A 42 -3.67 -30.84 27.58
CA MET A 42 -4.57 -30.63 26.45
C MET A 42 -4.71 -31.95 25.69
N ALA A 43 -5.84 -32.63 25.89
CA ALA A 43 -6.35 -33.66 24.99
C ALA A 43 -7.24 -32.97 23.95
N GLY A 44 -7.08 -33.34 22.68
CA GLY A 44 -7.66 -32.62 21.55
C GLY A 44 -9.18 -32.72 21.40
N ALA A 45 -9.70 -31.84 20.54
CA ALA A 45 -10.93 -32.05 19.79
C ALA A 45 -10.95 -31.09 18.59
N PHE A 46 -10.63 -31.61 17.41
CA PHE A 46 -11.27 -31.16 16.17
C PHE A 46 -12.69 -31.72 16.17
N VAL A 47 -13.72 -30.88 16.07
CA VAL A 47 -15.05 -31.29 15.62
C VAL A 47 -15.66 -30.16 14.79
N ALA A 48 -15.96 -30.49 13.53
CA ALA A 48 -16.98 -29.84 12.73
C ALA A 48 -18.33 -30.53 12.97
N CYS A 49 -19.45 -29.77 12.99
CA CYS A 49 -20.76 -30.15 12.44
C CYS A 49 -21.84 -29.07 12.73
N GLY A 50 -22.50 -28.60 11.66
CA GLY A 50 -23.94 -28.83 11.40
C GLY A 50 -25.02 -28.16 12.25
N ASP A 51 -25.95 -27.49 11.54
CA ASP A 51 -27.16 -26.79 11.99
C ASP A 51 -28.12 -27.60 12.88
N ASP A 52 -28.73 -26.95 13.89
CA ASP A 52 -30.19 -26.76 13.97
C ASP A 52 -30.63 -25.80 15.11
N SER A 53 -31.44 -24.81 14.75
CA SER A 53 -32.58 -24.22 15.50
C SER A 53 -32.48 -23.92 17.02
N GLY A 54 -32.40 -22.62 17.38
CA GLY A 54 -33.27 -22.05 18.42
C GLY A 54 -32.62 -21.39 19.65
N SER A 55 -33.08 -20.16 19.91
CA SER A 55 -32.96 -19.32 21.12
C SER A 55 -31.74 -18.38 21.19
N GLY A 56 -32.05 -17.08 21.07
CA GLY A 56 -31.10 -16.00 21.15
C GLY A 56 -30.59 -15.76 22.58
N ASN A 57 -29.33 -15.31 22.65
CA ASN A 57 -28.81 -14.47 23.72
C ASN A 57 -27.59 -13.68 23.19
N PRO A 58 -27.21 -12.55 23.83
CA PRO A 58 -26.72 -11.37 23.16
C PRO A 58 -25.22 -11.46 22.85
N SER A 59 -24.82 -10.74 21.81
CA SER A 59 -23.45 -10.40 21.44
C SER A 59 -22.50 -10.24 22.64
N GLN A 60 -21.42 -11.01 22.67
CA GLN A 60 -20.25 -10.69 23.50
C GLN A 60 -19.54 -9.44 22.93
N PRO A 61 -19.03 -8.54 23.78
CA PRO A 61 -18.30 -7.36 23.33
C PRO A 61 -16.90 -7.74 22.83
N ALA A 62 -16.44 -7.11 21.75
CA ALA A 62 -15.06 -7.19 21.30
C ALA A 62 -14.10 -6.80 22.45
N SER A 63 -13.10 -7.62 22.73
CA SER A 63 -12.10 -7.34 23.77
C SER A 63 -11.24 -6.14 23.37
N ASN A 64 -11.20 -5.09 24.19
CA ASN A 64 -10.32 -3.93 23.99
C ASN A 64 -8.85 -4.36 24.15
N ILE A 65 -8.11 -4.42 23.04
CA ILE A 65 -6.70 -4.82 23.01
C ILE A 65 -5.79 -3.91 23.84
N CYS A 66 -6.17 -2.64 24.04
CA CYS A 66 -5.45 -1.66 24.84
C CYS A 66 -5.71 -1.77 26.35
N ALA A 67 -6.62 -2.64 26.79
CA ALA A 67 -6.93 -2.79 28.21
C ALA A 67 -5.71 -3.32 28.98
N GLY A 68 -5.35 -2.62 30.06
CA GLY A 68 -4.26 -2.99 30.97
C GLY A 68 -2.86 -2.60 30.50
N ILE A 69 -2.73 -1.86 29.40
CA ILE A 69 -1.44 -1.40 28.88
C ILE A 69 -1.02 -0.11 29.58
N VAL A 70 0.21 -0.08 30.09
CA VAL A 70 0.85 1.10 30.68
C VAL A 70 2.00 1.52 29.75
N ALA A 71 1.80 2.58 28.97
CA ALA A 71 2.80 3.10 28.05
C ALA A 71 2.95 4.62 28.22
N THR A 72 4.18 5.10 28.20
CA THR A 72 4.53 6.53 28.35
C THR A 72 4.42 7.32 27.05
N GLU A 73 4.24 6.63 25.94
CA GLU A 73 4.06 7.17 24.60
C GLU A 73 3.11 6.26 23.80
N GLN A 74 2.72 6.66 22.59
CA GLN A 74 1.88 5.82 21.74
C GLN A 74 2.65 4.55 21.37
N VAL A 75 2.01 3.39 21.52
CA VAL A 75 2.59 2.09 21.19
C VAL A 75 1.66 1.30 20.31
N SER A 76 2.23 0.48 19.44
CA SER A 76 1.50 -0.53 18.70
C SER A 76 1.54 -1.85 19.43
N VAL A 77 0.43 -2.59 19.42
CA VAL A 77 0.27 -3.80 20.22
C VAL A 77 0.15 -5.03 19.35
N ILE A 78 1.01 -6.01 19.62
CA ILE A 78 0.94 -7.35 19.02
C ILE A 78 0.53 -8.33 20.13
N ASP A 79 -0.68 -8.88 20.01
CA ASP A 79 -1.19 -9.89 20.94
C ASP A 79 -0.79 -11.30 20.47
N LEU A 80 0.09 -11.95 21.24
CA LEU A 80 0.55 -13.31 21.00
C LEU A 80 -0.32 -14.35 21.74
N GLY A 81 -1.46 -13.94 22.30
CA GLY A 81 -2.38 -14.76 23.08
C GLY A 81 -1.93 -14.98 24.53
N THR A 82 -0.67 -15.34 24.75
CA THR A 82 -0.10 -15.52 26.11
C THR A 82 0.66 -14.30 26.63
N ALA A 83 1.00 -13.37 25.74
CA ALA A 83 1.72 -12.14 26.05
C ALA A 83 1.39 -11.08 25.01
N LYS A 84 1.54 -9.80 25.39
CA LYS A 84 1.40 -8.66 24.48
C LYS A 84 2.75 -7.98 24.33
N LEU A 85 3.18 -7.79 23.08
CA LEU A 85 4.33 -6.95 22.74
C LEU A 85 3.85 -5.52 22.50
N LEU A 86 4.54 -4.57 23.11
CA LEU A 86 4.40 -3.14 22.88
C LEU A 86 5.56 -2.69 22.00
N VAL A 87 5.25 -2.21 20.81
CA VAL A 87 6.22 -1.68 19.85
C VAL A 87 6.16 -0.17 19.89
N TYR A 88 7.28 0.43 20.27
CA TYR A 88 7.44 1.87 20.39
C TYR A 88 7.90 2.46 19.05
N PRO A 89 7.51 3.70 18.73
CA PRO A 89 7.90 4.36 17.49
C PRO A 89 9.42 4.47 17.39
N ILE A 90 9.92 4.52 16.15
CA ILE A 90 11.34 4.68 15.88
C ILE A 90 11.78 6.07 16.36
N GLY A 91 12.67 6.09 17.35
CA GLY A 91 13.26 7.31 17.86
C GLY A 91 14.43 7.80 17.00
N ILE A 92 15.10 8.86 17.46
CA ILE A 92 16.29 9.44 16.80
C ILE A 92 17.47 8.46 16.65
N GLU A 93 17.44 7.34 17.37
CA GLU A 93 18.47 6.30 17.33
C GLU A 93 18.30 5.34 16.13
N GLY A 94 17.24 5.50 15.34
CA GLY A 94 16.97 4.70 14.14
C GLY A 94 16.31 3.35 14.42
N TYR A 95 15.95 3.06 15.67
CA TYR A 95 15.19 1.88 16.06
C TYR A 95 14.13 2.25 17.11
N GLY A 96 13.00 1.54 17.10
CA GLY A 96 11.98 1.56 18.15
C GLY A 96 12.26 0.50 19.21
N LYS A 97 11.88 0.76 20.46
CA LYS A 97 11.95 -0.25 21.54
C LYS A 97 10.81 -1.24 21.41
N VAL A 98 11.02 -2.49 21.83
CA VAL A 98 9.95 -3.48 21.99
C VAL A 98 9.96 -4.01 23.42
N THR A 99 8.82 -3.95 24.10
CA THR A 99 8.65 -4.50 25.46
C THR A 99 7.47 -5.45 25.54
N LEU A 100 7.38 -6.22 26.61
CA LEU A 100 6.14 -6.85 27.04
C LEU A 100 5.23 -5.80 27.71
N ALA A 101 3.94 -6.12 27.84
CA ALA A 101 2.97 -5.23 28.50
C ALA A 101 3.25 -4.96 29.99
N ASP A 102 4.09 -5.76 30.64
CA ASP A 102 4.59 -5.53 32.01
C ASP A 102 5.83 -4.62 32.06
N GLY A 103 6.28 -4.10 30.92
CA GLY A 103 7.45 -3.22 30.78
C GLY A 103 8.78 -3.96 30.60
N THR A 104 8.80 -5.30 30.64
CA THR A 104 10.01 -6.09 30.41
C THR A 104 10.53 -5.88 28.99
N GLU A 105 11.82 -5.59 28.84
CA GLU A 105 12.42 -5.41 27.52
C GLU A 105 12.44 -6.72 26.73
N TYR A 106 11.99 -6.66 25.49
CA TYR A 106 11.92 -7.80 24.59
C TYR A 106 12.92 -7.68 23.44
N GLY A 107 13.14 -6.46 22.95
CA GLY A 107 14.16 -6.16 21.95
C GLY A 107 13.86 -4.87 21.19
N ARG A 108 14.05 -4.86 19.87
CA ARG A 108 13.99 -3.64 19.04
C ARG A 108 13.24 -3.83 17.73
N TYR A 109 12.79 -2.73 17.17
CA TYR A 109 12.06 -2.63 15.89
C TYR A 109 12.83 -1.67 14.96
N ASP A 110 13.08 -2.06 13.72
CA ASP A 110 13.85 -1.25 12.76
C ASP A 110 12.99 -0.62 11.65
N GLY A 111 11.66 -0.78 11.71
CA GLY A 111 10.74 -0.38 10.65
C GLY A 111 10.24 -1.53 9.80
N SER A 112 10.94 -2.67 9.83
CA SER A 112 10.60 -3.85 9.02
C SER A 112 10.55 -5.14 9.84
N TYR A 113 11.38 -5.25 10.88
CA TYR A 113 11.53 -6.45 11.70
C TYR A 113 11.55 -6.13 13.19
N ILE A 114 11.00 -7.03 13.99
CA ILE A 114 11.22 -7.08 15.43
C ILE A 114 12.33 -8.08 15.71
N TYR A 115 13.32 -7.62 16.45
CA TYR A 115 14.46 -8.40 16.93
C TYR A 115 14.32 -8.67 18.42
N ASP A 116 14.78 -9.83 18.87
CA ASP A 116 14.98 -10.09 20.29
C ASP A 116 16.22 -9.35 20.85
N LEU A 117 16.45 -9.45 22.15
CA LEU A 117 17.65 -8.91 22.82
C LEU A 117 18.99 -9.46 22.28
N ASN A 118 18.98 -10.58 21.54
CA ASN A 118 20.17 -11.15 20.89
C ASN A 118 20.33 -10.67 19.44
N ASN A 119 19.52 -9.72 19.02
CA ASN A 119 19.46 -9.21 17.66
C ASN A 119 19.12 -10.27 16.60
N THR A 120 18.33 -11.28 16.99
CA THR A 120 17.78 -12.27 16.06
C THR A 120 16.41 -11.78 15.60
N PRO A 121 16.13 -11.73 14.29
CA PRO A 121 14.80 -11.38 13.81
C PRO A 121 13.82 -12.47 14.24
N VAL A 122 12.80 -12.09 15.00
CA VAL A 122 11.78 -13.01 15.54
C VAL A 122 10.42 -12.82 14.89
N MET A 123 10.21 -11.68 14.22
CA MET A 123 8.98 -11.37 13.51
C MET A 123 9.25 -10.35 12.42
N GLU A 124 8.72 -10.60 11.22
CA GLU A 124 8.58 -9.58 10.19
C GLU A 124 7.42 -8.68 10.59
N ALA A 125 7.74 -7.42 10.84
CA ALA A 125 6.84 -6.44 11.42
C ALA A 125 6.28 -5.52 10.34
N GLY A 126 5.78 -6.08 9.24
CA GLY A 126 5.03 -5.35 8.20
C GLY A 126 3.68 -4.80 8.66
N TYR A 127 3.47 -4.70 9.98
CA TYR A 127 2.16 -4.50 10.61
C TYR A 127 2.22 -3.71 11.94
N ALA A 128 3.42 -3.53 12.52
CA ALA A 128 3.55 -2.88 13.83
C ALA A 128 3.38 -1.36 13.79
N ASP A 129 3.19 -0.73 12.64
CA ASP A 129 2.99 0.72 12.57
C ASP A 129 1.54 1.16 12.42
N MET A 130 0.56 0.26 12.23
CA MET A 130 -0.79 0.70 11.84
C MET A 130 -1.98 -0.07 12.42
N VAL A 131 -1.78 -1.20 13.10
CA VAL A 131 -2.92 -1.98 13.61
C VAL A 131 -2.75 -2.17 15.11
N ASN A 132 -3.68 -1.62 15.89
CA ASN A 132 -3.72 -1.59 17.36
C ASN A 132 -2.79 -0.55 18.02
N LYS A 133 -2.98 0.73 17.66
CA LYS A 133 -2.34 1.85 18.37
C LYS A 133 -3.04 2.13 19.69
N CYS A 134 -2.32 2.00 20.79
CA CYS A 134 -2.78 2.41 22.10
C CYS A 134 -2.13 3.76 22.47
N ALA A 135 -2.96 4.71 22.87
CA ALA A 135 -2.48 6.01 23.33
C ALA A 135 -1.62 5.88 24.60
N ALA A 136 -0.79 6.89 24.86
CA ALA A 136 -0.03 6.96 26.11
C ALA A 136 -0.99 6.95 27.32
N THR A 137 -0.81 5.99 28.21
CA THR A 137 -1.62 5.78 29.41
C THR A 137 -0.86 6.10 30.70
N ALA A 138 0.37 6.59 30.62
CA ALA A 138 1.18 6.97 31.77
C ALA A 138 2.10 8.16 31.48
N THR A 139 2.52 8.84 32.55
CA THR A 139 3.52 9.93 32.52
C THR A 139 4.66 9.61 33.46
N VAL A 140 5.87 10.08 33.14
CA VAL A 140 7.05 9.91 34.02
C VAL A 140 7.13 11.12 34.95
N ASP A 141 7.19 10.87 36.26
CA ASP A 141 7.44 11.93 37.25
C ASP A 141 8.86 12.48 37.07
N PRO A 142 9.03 13.77 36.77
CA PRO A 142 10.33 14.34 36.43
C PRO A 142 11.30 14.48 37.63
N GLY A 143 10.84 14.29 38.87
CA GLY A 143 11.68 14.34 40.07
C GLY A 143 12.17 12.97 40.56
N THR A 144 11.44 11.91 40.24
CA THR A 144 11.68 10.54 40.75
C THR A 144 11.92 9.51 39.65
N GLY A 145 11.53 9.80 38.41
CA GLY A 145 11.60 8.86 37.28
C GLY A 145 10.54 7.75 37.34
N GLU A 146 9.59 7.85 38.27
CA GLU A 146 8.53 6.85 38.45
C GLU A 146 7.45 7.00 37.36
N VAL A 147 6.98 5.87 36.82
CA VAL A 147 5.92 5.84 35.80
C VAL A 147 4.56 5.86 36.51
N VAL A 148 3.80 6.93 36.32
CA VAL A 148 2.48 7.15 36.94
C VAL A 148 1.38 6.99 35.88
N PRO A 149 0.44 6.03 36.03
CA PRO A 149 -0.69 5.88 35.11
C PRO A 149 -1.62 7.11 35.09
N ASN A 150 -2.04 7.54 33.90
CA ASN A 150 -3.01 8.61 33.70
C ASN A 150 -4.40 8.11 34.13
N SER A 151 -4.98 8.74 35.15
CA SER A 151 -6.26 8.33 35.72
C SER A 151 -7.46 8.72 34.83
N SER A 152 -7.67 7.98 33.74
CA SER A 152 -8.96 7.92 33.02
C SER A 152 -8.97 6.79 31.98
N ALA A 153 -9.20 5.55 32.44
CA ALA A 153 -9.68 4.45 31.61
C ALA A 153 -11.04 3.97 32.18
N SER A 154 -12.12 4.40 31.52
CA SER A 154 -13.53 3.91 31.56
C SER A 154 -14.32 3.83 32.88
N VAL A 155 -15.39 4.65 33.02
CA VAL A 155 -16.68 4.29 33.65
C VAL A 155 -17.84 5.04 32.94
N PRO A 156 -19.02 4.42 32.67
CA PRO A 156 -20.11 4.97 31.87
C PRO A 156 -21.07 5.93 32.60
N ASN A 157 -21.66 6.83 31.82
CA ASN A 157 -22.78 7.76 32.01
C ASN A 157 -23.57 7.75 33.34
N THR A 158 -23.56 8.88 34.07
CA THR A 158 -24.72 9.47 34.78
C THR A 158 -24.48 10.97 35.01
N ASP A 159 -25.39 11.83 34.51
CA ASP A 159 -25.52 13.24 34.95
C ASP A 159 -25.73 13.32 36.48
N PRO A 160 -25.20 14.35 37.20
CA PRO A 160 -25.92 15.63 37.34
C PRO A 160 -25.08 16.92 37.56
N VAL A 161 -25.63 18.03 37.01
CA VAL A 161 -25.81 19.39 37.58
C VAL A 161 -24.63 20.25 38.10
N ALA A 162 -24.54 21.44 37.47
CA ALA A 162 -24.09 22.79 37.86
C ALA A 162 -23.41 23.08 39.22
N GLY A 163 -22.31 23.86 39.15
CA GLY A 163 -21.70 24.55 40.30
C GLY A 163 -20.66 25.61 39.90
N SER A 164 -21.12 26.87 39.92
CA SER A 164 -20.48 28.20 39.85
C SER A 164 -18.99 28.42 40.17
N SER A 165 -18.41 29.35 39.38
CA SER A 165 -17.57 30.51 39.75
C SER A 165 -16.37 30.34 40.69
N ALA A 166 -15.18 30.72 40.20
CA ALA A 166 -14.24 31.51 40.98
C ALA A 166 -13.36 32.40 40.10
N THR A 167 -13.34 33.66 40.51
CA THR A 167 -12.75 34.87 39.95
C THR A 167 -11.22 34.93 40.00
N VAL A 168 -10.69 35.69 39.04
CA VAL A 168 -9.36 36.34 38.97
C VAL A 168 -9.04 37.12 40.26
N PRO A 169 -7.74 37.37 40.51
CA PRO A 169 -7.35 38.77 40.70
C PRO A 169 -6.12 39.17 39.87
N ALA A 170 -6.22 40.37 39.30
CA ALA A 170 -5.15 41.09 38.63
C ALA A 170 -4.31 41.89 39.64
N SER A 171 -3.05 42.17 39.29
CA SER A 171 -2.33 43.34 39.79
C SER A 171 -1.26 43.82 38.80
N SER A 172 -1.50 45.02 38.25
CA SER A 172 -0.58 46.17 38.04
C SER A 172 0.91 45.91 37.75
N GLY A 173 1.61 46.51 36.80
CA GLY A 173 1.40 47.75 36.04
C GLY A 173 2.74 48.49 35.91
N SER A 174 3.10 48.97 34.71
CA SER A 174 4.00 50.13 34.48
C SER A 174 4.06 50.46 33.00
N VAL A 175 4.19 51.75 32.70
CA VAL A 175 3.83 52.39 31.44
C VAL A 175 4.98 53.35 31.02
N ILE A 176 5.19 53.49 29.68
CA ILE A 176 5.70 54.66 28.90
C ILE A 176 7.25 54.85 28.75
N PRO A 177 7.81 55.45 27.66
CA PRO A 177 7.32 55.75 26.27
C PRO A 177 8.29 55.38 25.10
N GLY A 178 7.70 55.14 23.92
CA GLY A 178 7.82 55.98 22.72
C GLY A 178 9.08 55.93 21.83
N SER A 179 8.88 55.67 20.53
CA SER A 179 9.14 56.64 19.45
C SER A 179 8.65 56.14 18.09
N SER A 180 7.98 57.05 17.39
CA SER A 180 7.39 56.93 16.05
C SER A 180 8.45 56.94 14.95
N ALA A 181 8.18 56.24 13.84
CA ALA A 181 8.57 56.72 12.51
C ALA A 181 7.63 56.14 11.43
N THR A 182 7.21 57.05 10.57
CA THR A 182 6.18 57.01 9.53
C THR A 182 6.52 56.18 8.29
N VAL A 183 5.47 55.61 7.70
CA VAL A 183 5.35 55.12 6.32
C VAL A 183 5.59 56.26 5.30
N PRO A 184 5.90 55.97 4.02
CA PRO A 184 4.79 55.92 3.06
C PRO A 184 4.88 54.81 2.00
N ALA A 185 3.69 54.38 1.60
CA ALA A 185 3.40 53.51 0.47
C ALA A 185 3.68 54.19 -0.88
N SER A 186 4.00 53.38 -1.89
CA SER A 186 3.58 53.66 -3.26
C SER A 186 3.53 52.38 -4.12
N SER A 187 2.30 52.09 -4.54
CA SER A 187 1.85 51.28 -5.66
C SER A 187 2.54 51.60 -6.99
N GLY A 188 2.67 50.60 -7.87
CA GLY A 188 3.06 50.82 -9.26
C GLY A 188 3.08 49.55 -10.11
N SER A 189 1.92 49.09 -10.55
CA SER A 189 1.73 48.14 -11.64
C SER A 189 2.19 48.73 -12.98
N VAL A 190 3.15 48.11 -13.68
CA VAL A 190 3.32 48.24 -15.14
C VAL A 190 4.15 47.10 -15.73
N THR A 191 3.50 46.26 -16.54
CA THR A 191 3.99 45.71 -17.83
C THR A 191 3.02 46.21 -18.91
N PRO A 192 3.29 46.14 -20.24
CA PRO A 192 4.37 45.43 -20.96
C PRO A 192 5.03 46.23 -22.11
N GLY A 193 6.12 45.72 -22.70
CA GLY A 193 6.66 46.27 -23.96
C GLY A 193 8.01 45.74 -24.44
N SER A 194 7.96 44.57 -25.08
CA SER A 194 8.72 44.07 -26.25
C SER A 194 10.18 44.43 -26.57
N SER A 195 10.88 43.36 -26.98
CA SER A 195 11.87 43.23 -28.07
C SER A 195 13.35 43.59 -27.83
N ALA A 196 14.17 42.54 -27.78
CA ALA A 196 15.52 42.56 -28.36
C ALA A 196 15.87 41.15 -28.90
N THR A 197 16.14 41.09 -30.20
CA THR A 197 16.55 39.90 -30.97
C THR A 197 18.08 39.80 -31.00
N VAL A 198 18.65 38.61 -30.76
CA VAL A 198 20.01 38.22 -31.21
C VAL A 198 19.97 36.73 -31.64
N PRO A 199 20.65 36.34 -32.75
CA PRO A 199 20.35 35.11 -33.49
C PRO A 199 21.34 33.96 -33.25
N GLY A 200 20.91 32.73 -33.55
CA GLY A 200 21.79 31.62 -33.94
C GLY A 200 21.81 30.41 -33.01
N GLY A 201 20.79 29.55 -33.14
CA GLY A 201 20.77 28.17 -32.64
C GLY A 201 19.61 27.46 -33.33
N ASP A 202 19.88 26.30 -33.94
CA ASP A 202 18.90 25.52 -34.69
C ASP A 202 17.62 25.29 -33.86
N PRO A 203 16.42 25.48 -34.42
CA PRO A 203 15.19 25.33 -33.66
C PRO A 203 14.96 23.86 -33.32
N VAL A 204 15.02 23.56 -32.01
CA VAL A 204 14.25 22.49 -31.39
C VAL A 204 12.80 22.64 -31.88
N PRO A 205 12.10 21.59 -32.34
CA PRO A 205 10.71 21.73 -32.76
C PRO A 205 9.90 22.30 -31.60
N ALA A 206 9.40 23.52 -31.80
CA ALA A 206 8.49 24.16 -30.88
C ALA A 206 7.22 23.31 -30.77
N SER A 207 6.83 23.09 -29.51
CA SER A 207 5.52 22.68 -29.02
C SER A 207 4.43 22.80 -30.08
N SER A 208 3.95 21.65 -30.55
CA SER A 208 2.73 21.52 -31.31
C SER A 208 1.61 22.19 -30.51
N ALA A 209 0.93 23.15 -31.14
CA ALA A 209 -0.33 23.69 -30.66
C ALA A 209 -1.21 22.56 -30.12
N ALA A 210 -1.78 22.76 -28.93
CA ALA A 210 -2.71 21.84 -28.29
C ALA A 210 -3.82 21.46 -29.27
N GLN A 211 -3.66 20.31 -29.92
CA GLN A 211 -4.77 19.62 -30.54
C GLN A 211 -5.58 19.04 -29.39
N ASP A 212 -6.92 19.09 -29.48
CA ASP A 212 -7.79 18.32 -28.60
C ASP A 212 -7.46 16.84 -28.81
N VAL A 213 -6.54 16.33 -27.99
CA VAL A 213 -6.17 14.93 -27.93
C VAL A 213 -7.43 14.18 -27.52
N PRO A 214 -7.89 13.18 -28.31
CA PRO A 214 -9.07 12.39 -27.94
C PRO A 214 -8.88 11.84 -26.53
N LYS A 215 -9.81 12.17 -25.64
CA LYS A 215 -9.82 11.72 -24.25
C LYS A 215 -10.84 10.60 -24.08
N ASP A 216 -10.54 9.68 -23.17
CA ASP A 216 -11.49 8.71 -22.66
C ASP A 216 -12.49 9.37 -21.70
N GLU A 217 -13.40 8.55 -21.16
CA GLU A 217 -14.46 8.98 -20.24
C GLU A 217 -13.94 9.59 -18.92
N ASN A 218 -12.66 9.34 -18.60
CA ASN A 218 -11.99 9.84 -17.40
C ASN A 218 -11.12 11.07 -17.70
N GLY A 219 -11.13 11.57 -18.94
CA GLY A 219 -10.40 12.76 -19.34
C GLY A 219 -8.93 12.51 -19.71
N PHE A 220 -8.51 11.25 -19.86
CA PHE A 220 -7.15 10.87 -20.24
C PHE A 220 -7.03 10.58 -21.74
N PRO A 221 -5.90 10.91 -22.39
CA PRO A 221 -5.69 10.60 -23.80
C PRO A 221 -5.92 9.11 -24.14
N THR A 222 -6.59 8.80 -25.26
CA THR A 222 -6.73 7.39 -25.69
C THR A 222 -5.38 6.83 -26.12
N LEU A 223 -5.21 5.50 -26.10
CA LEU A 223 -3.96 4.86 -26.49
C LEU A 223 -3.49 5.29 -27.90
N GLU A 224 -4.41 5.40 -28.86
CA GLU A 224 -4.11 5.80 -30.24
C GLU A 224 -3.54 7.22 -30.32
N SER A 225 -3.91 8.06 -29.35
CA SER A 225 -3.51 9.45 -29.32
C SER A 225 -2.05 9.66 -28.93
N TYR A 226 -1.41 8.66 -28.32
CA TYR A 226 0.03 8.63 -28.03
C TYR A 226 0.89 8.29 -29.25
N GLY A 227 0.27 7.91 -30.38
CA GLY A 227 0.99 7.51 -31.59
C GLY A 227 1.58 6.10 -31.50
N ALA A 228 2.45 5.78 -32.46
CA ALA A 228 3.08 4.46 -32.51
C ALA A 228 4.11 4.30 -31.37
N PRO A 229 4.14 3.14 -30.68
CA PRO A 229 5.11 2.91 -29.62
C PRO A 229 6.55 2.91 -30.17
N PRO A 230 7.53 3.44 -29.41
CA PRO A 230 8.95 3.32 -29.73
C PRO A 230 9.35 1.89 -30.08
N ALA A 231 10.16 1.73 -31.14
CA ALA A 231 10.65 0.42 -31.59
C ALA A 231 11.43 -0.32 -30.48
N ASP A 232 12.10 0.42 -29.60
CA ASP A 232 12.85 -0.10 -28.46
C ASP A 232 11.98 -0.94 -27.51
N TYR A 233 10.68 -0.66 -27.40
CA TYR A 233 9.76 -1.43 -26.55
C TYR A 233 9.45 -2.83 -27.10
N THR A 234 9.84 -3.11 -28.34
CA THR A 234 9.68 -4.43 -28.99
C THR A 234 11.02 -5.03 -29.40
N LYS A 235 12.14 -4.49 -28.88
CA LYS A 235 13.47 -5.02 -29.14
C LYS A 235 13.64 -6.39 -28.49
N GLU A 236 14.25 -7.33 -29.20
CA GLU A 236 14.59 -8.65 -28.66
C GLU A 236 15.68 -8.52 -27.58
N ILE A 237 15.39 -8.96 -26.36
CA ILE A 237 16.29 -8.88 -25.19
C ILE A 237 16.52 -10.24 -24.50
N GLN A 238 16.04 -11.36 -25.07
CA GLN A 238 16.23 -12.70 -24.50
C GLN A 238 17.71 -13.07 -24.22
N SER A 239 18.65 -12.44 -24.95
CA SER A 239 20.10 -12.66 -24.82
C SER A 239 20.80 -11.72 -23.82
N ASN A 240 20.07 -10.82 -23.15
CA ASN A 240 20.68 -9.80 -22.28
C ASN A 240 21.21 -10.33 -20.93
N GLY A 241 20.97 -11.60 -20.59
CA GLY A 241 21.43 -12.27 -19.38
C GLY A 241 20.73 -11.84 -18.08
N LYS A 242 19.94 -10.75 -18.09
CA LYS A 242 19.11 -10.34 -16.96
C LYS A 242 17.80 -11.09 -17.03
N THR A 243 17.60 -12.01 -16.09
CA THR A 243 16.36 -12.77 -15.96
C THR A 243 15.59 -12.32 -14.73
N GLY A 244 14.28 -12.51 -14.78
CA GLY A 244 13.36 -12.16 -13.73
C GLY A 244 12.10 -12.99 -13.84
N TRP A 245 11.20 -12.78 -12.89
CA TRP A 245 9.90 -13.42 -12.86
C TRP A 245 8.87 -12.47 -12.29
N SER A 246 7.61 -12.79 -12.51
CA SER A 246 6.51 -11.95 -12.01
C SER A 246 5.59 -12.73 -11.12
N SER A 247 5.02 -12.06 -10.12
CA SER A 247 3.76 -12.50 -9.53
C SER A 247 2.63 -11.57 -10.02
N ARG A 248 1.47 -11.61 -9.37
CA ARG A 248 0.31 -10.79 -9.70
C ARG A 248 -0.45 -10.43 -8.44
N TYR A 249 -0.99 -9.20 -8.38
CA TYR A 249 -1.79 -8.74 -7.26
C TYR A 249 -2.72 -7.59 -7.66
N TRP A 250 -3.78 -7.38 -6.89
CA TRP A 250 -4.53 -6.12 -6.85
C TRP A 250 -5.27 -6.04 -5.51
N ASP A 251 -4.70 -5.30 -4.56
CA ASP A 251 -5.23 -5.10 -3.21
C ASP A 251 -6.06 -3.81 -3.07
N ALA A 252 -6.01 -2.95 -4.09
CA ALA A 252 -6.53 -1.59 -4.15
C ALA A 252 -5.93 -0.62 -3.11
N CYS A 253 -4.84 -0.97 -2.44
CA CYS A 253 -4.17 -0.07 -1.50
C CYS A 253 -3.67 1.19 -2.22
N LYS A 254 -3.51 2.29 -1.48
CA LYS A 254 -2.71 3.42 -1.96
C LYS A 254 -1.31 2.92 -2.35
N PRO A 255 -0.82 3.20 -3.58
CA PRO A 255 0.50 2.79 -4.00
C PRO A 255 1.60 3.37 -3.11
N HIS A 256 2.66 2.60 -2.85
CA HIS A 256 3.79 3.10 -2.06
C HIS A 256 4.41 4.35 -2.68
N CYS A 257 4.46 4.46 -4.00
CA CYS A 257 5.01 5.63 -4.69
C CYS A 257 4.13 6.88 -4.59
N SER A 258 2.95 6.79 -3.96
CA SER A 258 2.10 7.93 -3.62
C SER A 258 2.51 8.59 -2.29
N TRP A 259 3.52 8.07 -1.58
CA TRP A 259 4.03 8.68 -0.35
C TRP A 259 5.19 9.64 -0.64
N LEU A 260 5.19 10.79 0.03
CA LEU A 260 6.28 11.77 -0.05
C LEU A 260 7.65 11.19 0.33
N SER A 261 7.67 10.23 1.26
CA SER A 261 8.90 9.56 1.70
C SER A 261 9.56 8.71 0.60
N SER A 262 8.84 8.43 -0.48
CA SER A 262 9.26 7.50 -1.53
C SER A 262 9.83 8.22 -2.76
N VAL A 263 9.91 9.55 -2.71
CA VAL A 263 10.33 10.41 -3.82
C VAL A 263 11.32 11.48 -3.34
N ASP A 264 12.13 12.03 -4.26
CA ASP A 264 13.11 13.06 -3.92
C ASP A 264 12.42 14.42 -3.74
N THR A 265 12.28 14.86 -2.49
CA THR A 265 11.70 16.17 -2.13
C THR A 265 12.76 17.22 -1.76
N THR A 266 14.04 16.99 -2.07
CA THR A 266 15.15 17.89 -1.67
C THR A 266 15.05 19.26 -2.36
N SER A 267 14.48 19.31 -3.56
CA SER A 267 14.20 20.53 -4.29
C SER A 267 12.96 20.35 -5.17
N GLU A 268 12.37 21.46 -5.61
CA GLU A 268 11.27 21.40 -6.58
C GLU A 268 11.73 20.75 -7.89
N ALA A 269 12.96 21.03 -8.32
CA ALA A 269 13.52 20.46 -9.55
C ALA A 269 13.68 18.94 -9.46
N THR A 270 14.12 18.40 -8.32
CA THR A 270 14.27 16.95 -8.14
C THR A 270 12.92 16.25 -8.01
N TYR A 271 11.94 16.90 -7.36
CA TYR A 271 10.56 16.41 -7.27
C TYR A 271 9.92 16.24 -8.65
N GLN A 272 10.02 17.28 -9.48
CA GLN A 272 9.49 17.26 -10.85
C GLN A 272 10.25 16.28 -11.75
N ALA A 273 11.58 16.25 -11.65
CA ALA A 273 12.41 15.33 -12.42
C ALA A 273 12.16 13.85 -12.05
N GLY A 274 11.73 13.58 -10.83
CA GLY A 274 11.36 12.26 -10.33
C GLY A 274 9.93 11.83 -10.65
N MET A 275 9.20 12.54 -11.52
CA MET A 275 7.77 12.30 -11.83
C MET A 275 6.84 12.48 -10.62
N THR A 276 7.19 13.39 -9.70
CA THR A 276 6.39 13.71 -8.50
C THR A 276 6.06 12.45 -7.69
N VAL A 277 4.85 12.35 -7.13
CA VAL A 277 4.31 11.13 -6.51
C VAL A 277 3.33 10.44 -7.46
N ALA A 278 3.19 9.11 -7.30
CA ALA A 278 2.11 8.39 -7.95
C ALA A 278 0.76 8.92 -7.47
N ARG A 279 -0.19 9.12 -8.37
CA ARG A 279 -1.56 9.50 -8.00
C ARG A 279 -2.26 8.38 -7.23
N ASN A 280 -3.25 8.79 -6.43
CA ASN A 280 -4.18 7.90 -5.75
C ASN A 280 -5.61 8.42 -5.91
N CYS A 281 -6.57 7.54 -5.78
CA CYS A 281 -7.98 7.88 -5.96
C CYS A 281 -8.78 7.63 -4.69
N ASN A 282 -9.96 8.23 -4.56
CA ASN A 282 -10.91 7.85 -3.52
C ASN A 282 -11.69 6.59 -3.91
N ILE A 283 -12.67 6.22 -3.08
CA ILE A 283 -13.52 5.05 -3.31
C ILE A 283 -14.30 5.08 -4.64
N HIS A 284 -14.45 6.24 -5.25
CA HIS A 284 -15.18 6.45 -6.51
C HIS A 284 -14.25 6.58 -7.74
N ASP A 285 -12.98 6.21 -7.60
CA ASP A 285 -11.96 6.35 -8.65
C ASP A 285 -11.69 7.79 -9.08
N VAL A 286 -11.92 8.75 -8.18
CA VAL A 286 -11.61 10.16 -8.41
C VAL A 286 -10.24 10.46 -7.80
N GLU A 287 -9.33 11.04 -8.57
CA GLU A 287 -8.03 11.48 -8.07
C GLU A 287 -8.20 12.46 -6.90
N VAL A 288 -7.50 12.20 -5.80
CA VAL A 288 -7.42 13.06 -4.62
C VAL A 288 -5.95 13.37 -4.32
N PRO A 289 -5.62 14.41 -3.54
CA PRO A 289 -4.24 14.66 -3.14
C PRO A 289 -3.58 13.37 -2.60
N ALA A 290 -2.36 13.10 -3.01
CA ALA A 290 -1.51 12.09 -2.41
C ALA A 290 -0.99 12.53 -1.04
N PHE A 291 -0.87 13.85 -0.83
CA PHE A 291 -0.57 14.48 0.45
C PHE A 291 -1.20 15.86 0.57
N THR A 292 -1.52 16.24 1.81
CA THR A 292 -2.06 17.55 2.19
C THR A 292 -1.17 18.20 3.23
N LEU A 293 -1.55 19.39 3.70
CA LEU A 293 -1.06 19.87 4.99
C LEU A 293 -1.36 18.83 6.08
N GLY A 294 -0.51 18.75 7.11
CA GLY A 294 -0.72 17.86 8.25
C GLY A 294 -1.85 18.32 9.16
N HIS A 295 -2.46 17.39 9.89
CA HIS A 295 -3.57 17.70 10.81
C HIS A 295 -3.21 18.70 11.92
N ALA A 296 -1.92 18.83 12.26
CA ALA A 296 -1.40 19.70 13.32
C ALA A 296 -0.55 20.87 12.78
N VAL A 297 -0.90 21.44 11.62
CA VAL A 297 -0.23 22.65 11.12
C VAL A 297 -0.35 23.81 12.10
N GLN A 298 0.77 24.48 12.37
CA GLN A 298 0.87 25.59 13.30
C GLN A 298 1.84 26.66 12.80
N GLN A 299 1.84 27.83 13.44
CA GLN A 299 2.58 29.02 12.99
C GLN A 299 4.07 28.76 12.66
N TYR A 300 4.72 27.86 13.40
CA TYR A 300 6.16 27.60 13.26
C TYR A 300 6.47 26.25 12.62
N TRP A 301 5.44 25.51 12.22
CA TRP A 301 5.60 24.18 11.62
C TRP A 301 4.51 23.92 10.59
N MET A 302 4.93 23.87 9.34
CA MET A 302 4.12 23.48 8.19
C MET A 302 4.63 22.13 7.69
N GLY A 303 4.01 21.06 8.16
CA GLY A 303 4.29 19.70 7.69
C GLY A 303 3.28 19.24 6.65
N TYR A 304 3.69 18.24 5.89
CA TYR A 304 2.83 17.52 4.96
C TYR A 304 2.51 16.14 5.52
N GLU A 305 1.30 15.68 5.24
CA GLU A 305 0.83 14.36 5.63
C GLU A 305 0.24 13.67 4.41
N GLY A 306 0.65 12.43 4.17
CA GLY A 306 0.08 11.64 3.09
C GLY A 306 -1.37 11.31 3.42
N THR A 307 -2.25 11.39 2.41
CA THR A 307 -3.64 10.94 2.58
C THR A 307 -3.69 9.46 2.98
N PRO A 308 -4.59 9.08 3.90
CA PRO A 308 -4.57 7.75 4.50
C PRO A 308 -4.94 6.69 3.46
N SER A 309 -4.16 5.60 3.38
CA SER A 309 -4.49 4.45 2.53
C SER A 309 -5.73 3.73 3.05
N ALA A 310 -6.63 3.30 2.16
CA ALA A 310 -7.81 2.50 2.52
C ALA A 310 -7.46 1.12 3.09
N CYS A 311 -6.23 0.62 2.85
CA CYS A 311 -5.74 -0.61 3.47
C CYS A 311 -5.43 -0.46 4.96
N VAL A 312 -5.46 0.77 5.48
CA VAL A 312 -5.39 1.04 6.91
C VAL A 312 -6.81 0.98 7.47
N ASN A 313 -7.08 -0.08 8.24
CA ASN A 313 -8.39 -0.35 8.87
C ASN A 313 -9.58 -0.51 7.89
N GLU A 314 -9.33 -0.87 6.63
CA GLU A 314 -10.37 -1.13 5.60
C GLU A 314 -11.39 0.02 5.46
N ASN A 315 -10.91 1.26 5.52
CA ASN A 315 -11.75 2.46 5.59
C ASN A 315 -12.19 2.97 4.21
N ALA A 316 -13.50 3.14 4.01
CA ALA A 316 -14.10 3.76 2.82
C ALA A 316 -13.65 5.22 2.58
N GLY A 317 -13.28 5.94 3.63
CA GLY A 317 -12.76 7.31 3.55
C GLY A 317 -11.28 7.42 3.18
N GLY A 318 -10.57 6.29 3.09
CA GLY A 318 -9.17 6.25 2.67
C GLY A 318 -9.00 6.41 1.16
N THR A 319 -7.74 6.36 0.72
CA THR A 319 -7.35 6.43 -0.69
C THR A 319 -6.88 5.07 -1.20
N TYR A 320 -7.12 4.86 -2.49
CA TYR A 320 -6.98 3.62 -3.22
C TYR A 320 -6.02 3.81 -4.39
N THR A 321 -5.53 2.71 -4.94
CA THR A 321 -4.97 2.71 -6.31
C THR A 321 -6.05 3.17 -7.29
N CYS A 322 -5.71 4.09 -8.20
CA CYS A 322 -6.60 4.48 -9.30
C CYS A 322 -6.78 3.32 -10.28
N THR A 323 -8.02 3.01 -10.66
CA THR A 323 -8.33 1.77 -11.38
C THR A 323 -7.84 1.76 -12.82
N ASP A 324 -7.68 2.93 -13.43
CA ASP A 324 -7.04 3.11 -14.74
C ASP A 324 -5.51 2.89 -14.72
N MET A 325 -4.90 2.61 -13.56
CA MET A 325 -3.59 1.96 -13.47
C MET A 325 -3.66 0.44 -13.76
N ALA A 326 -4.83 -0.10 -14.12
CA ALA A 326 -4.96 -1.45 -14.65
C ALA A 326 -4.24 -1.61 -16.01
N PRO A 327 -3.62 -2.77 -16.27
CA PRO A 327 -2.79 -2.99 -17.46
C PRO A 327 -3.60 -2.95 -18.75
N ILE A 328 -2.90 -2.63 -19.84
CA ILE A 328 -3.48 -2.54 -21.18
C ILE A 328 -2.67 -3.31 -22.22
N ALA A 329 -3.36 -3.89 -23.18
CA ALA A 329 -2.75 -4.38 -24.42
C ALA A 329 -2.61 -3.21 -25.39
N VAL A 330 -1.38 -2.93 -25.84
CA VAL A 330 -1.12 -1.92 -26.88
C VAL A 330 -1.42 -2.49 -28.25
N ASN A 331 -1.00 -3.73 -28.46
CA ASN A 331 -1.32 -4.57 -29.60
C ASN A 331 -1.12 -6.04 -29.21
N GLU A 332 -1.19 -6.96 -30.16
CA GLU A 332 -1.02 -8.39 -29.89
C GLU A 332 0.35 -8.77 -29.29
N ASN A 333 1.39 -7.95 -29.47
CA ASN A 333 2.76 -8.26 -29.04
C ASN A 333 3.34 -7.30 -27.98
N LEU A 334 2.68 -6.17 -27.71
CA LEU A 334 3.11 -5.17 -26.72
C LEU A 334 2.00 -4.84 -25.73
N SER A 335 2.35 -4.73 -24.45
CA SER A 335 1.47 -4.28 -23.37
C SER A 335 2.16 -3.25 -22.48
N TYR A 336 1.36 -2.40 -21.83
CA TYR A 336 1.79 -1.54 -20.74
C TYR A 336 1.11 -1.91 -19.42
N GLY A 337 1.78 -1.66 -18.30
CA GLY A 337 1.19 -1.84 -16.98
C GLY A 337 2.06 -1.28 -15.85
N TYR A 338 1.62 -1.55 -14.63
CA TYR A 338 2.30 -1.13 -13.41
C TYR A 338 2.65 -2.33 -12.54
N VAL A 339 3.68 -2.17 -11.72
CA VAL A 339 4.23 -3.23 -10.88
C VAL A 339 4.61 -2.75 -9.49
N ALA A 340 4.63 -3.68 -8.55
CA ALA A 340 5.51 -3.56 -7.39
C ALA A 340 6.91 -4.08 -7.73
N GLY A 341 7.95 -3.28 -7.43
CA GLY A 341 9.37 -3.65 -7.63
C GLY A 341 10.13 -3.82 -6.31
N SER A 342 11.35 -4.36 -6.36
CA SER A 342 12.19 -4.63 -5.17
C SER A 342 12.66 -3.37 -4.44
N GLY A 343 12.46 -3.34 -3.12
CA GLY A 343 12.84 -2.23 -2.25
C GLY A 343 14.33 -2.11 -1.88
N GLU A 344 15.13 -3.19 -1.95
CA GLU A 344 16.50 -3.23 -1.37
C GLU A 344 17.55 -2.38 -2.14
N LEU A 345 17.22 -1.89 -3.34
CA LEU A 345 17.99 -0.92 -4.08
C LEU A 345 17.05 0.14 -4.66
N TYR A 346 17.06 1.39 -4.19
CA TYR A 346 16.48 2.55 -4.90
C TYR A 346 17.15 2.86 -6.26
N LYS A 347 17.85 1.87 -6.84
CA LYS A 347 18.25 1.75 -8.24
C LYS A 347 17.09 1.31 -9.15
N TYR A 348 15.99 0.78 -8.60
CA TYR A 348 14.78 0.37 -9.32
C TYR A 348 13.47 0.99 -8.76
N GLY A 349 13.58 2.23 -8.25
CA GLY A 349 12.53 2.90 -7.49
C GLY A 349 11.33 3.44 -8.30
N CYS A 350 10.45 4.13 -7.57
CA CYS A 350 9.23 4.75 -8.05
C CYS A 350 9.40 5.52 -9.36
N GLY A 351 8.45 5.34 -10.26
CA GLY A 351 8.39 6.02 -11.56
C GLY A 351 9.34 5.43 -12.62
N LYS A 352 10.24 4.50 -12.30
CA LYS A 352 11.10 3.89 -13.31
C LYS A 352 10.36 2.87 -14.18
N CYS A 353 10.77 2.75 -15.44
CA CYS A 353 10.20 1.80 -16.38
C CYS A 353 11.17 0.70 -16.81
N TYR A 354 10.61 -0.48 -17.04
CA TYR A 354 11.32 -1.67 -17.48
C TYR A 354 10.63 -2.28 -18.67
N HIS A 355 11.42 -2.61 -19.70
CA HIS A 355 10.98 -3.46 -20.79
C HIS A 355 11.22 -4.92 -20.39
N LEU A 356 10.16 -5.71 -20.42
CA LEU A 356 10.13 -7.14 -20.17
C LEU A 356 9.90 -7.86 -21.49
N GLN A 357 10.61 -8.97 -21.70
CA GLN A 357 10.32 -9.91 -22.76
C GLN A 357 10.14 -11.32 -22.19
N PHE A 358 8.93 -11.85 -22.32
CA PHE A 358 8.60 -13.16 -21.77
C PHE A 358 9.33 -14.26 -22.52
N ASN A 359 9.96 -15.17 -21.77
CA ASN A 359 10.81 -16.22 -22.33
C ASN A 359 10.12 -17.60 -22.37
N GLY A 360 8.85 -17.66 -21.98
CA GLY A 360 8.04 -18.88 -21.99
C GLY A 360 8.25 -19.81 -20.80
N GLY A 361 9.04 -19.40 -19.81
CA GLY A 361 9.26 -20.13 -18.55
C GLY A 361 8.33 -19.71 -17.42
N ASN A 362 8.58 -20.29 -16.24
CA ASN A 362 7.83 -20.07 -15.00
C ASN A 362 8.81 -20.15 -13.81
N HIS A 363 8.56 -19.38 -12.74
CA HIS A 363 9.43 -19.31 -11.57
C HIS A 363 9.62 -20.65 -10.86
N ALA A 364 8.55 -21.45 -10.73
CA ALA A 364 8.58 -22.77 -10.09
C ALA A 364 9.12 -23.89 -11.01
N ASN A 365 9.61 -23.55 -12.22
CA ASN A 365 10.02 -24.50 -13.25
C ASN A 365 8.90 -25.48 -13.70
N ASP A 366 7.64 -25.09 -13.52
CA ASP A 366 6.47 -25.87 -13.94
C ASP A 366 5.82 -25.27 -15.19
N VAL A 367 6.51 -25.40 -16.33
CA VAL A 367 6.13 -24.74 -17.58
C VAL A 367 4.88 -25.36 -18.22
N LYS A 368 3.76 -24.66 -18.07
CA LYS A 368 2.46 -24.94 -18.74
C LYS A 368 2.31 -24.30 -20.13
N ALA A 369 1.22 -24.65 -20.83
CA ALA A 369 0.85 -24.09 -22.14
C ALA A 369 0.64 -22.57 -22.12
N THR A 370 0.14 -22.02 -21.01
CA THR A 370 -0.04 -20.57 -20.78
C THR A 370 1.27 -19.81 -20.92
N HIS A 371 2.35 -20.27 -20.28
CA HIS A 371 3.68 -19.66 -20.38
C HIS A 371 4.22 -19.70 -21.81
N LYS A 372 4.11 -20.84 -22.49
CA LYS A 372 4.57 -21.00 -23.87
C LYS A 372 3.81 -20.07 -24.83
N ALA A 373 2.52 -19.85 -24.60
CA ALA A 373 1.71 -18.92 -25.38
C ALA A 373 2.09 -17.45 -25.15
N LEU A 374 2.65 -17.12 -23.98
CA LEU A 374 3.13 -15.78 -23.66
C LEU A 374 4.53 -15.49 -24.23
N GLN A 375 5.29 -16.52 -24.60
CA GLN A 375 6.66 -16.40 -25.07
C GLN A 375 6.80 -15.39 -26.23
N GLY A 376 7.82 -14.53 -26.14
CA GLY A 376 8.16 -13.54 -27.16
C GLY A 376 7.38 -12.23 -27.05
N LYS A 377 6.30 -12.16 -26.28
CA LYS A 377 5.58 -10.90 -26.04
C LYS A 377 6.42 -9.93 -25.21
N HIS A 378 6.19 -8.65 -25.44
CA HIS A 378 6.88 -7.55 -24.79
C HIS A 378 5.92 -6.79 -23.89
N MET A 379 6.40 -6.37 -22.73
CA MET A 379 5.63 -5.52 -21.82
C MET A 379 6.53 -4.41 -21.29
N VAL A 380 6.06 -3.16 -21.29
CA VAL A 380 6.74 -2.09 -20.56
C VAL A 380 5.97 -1.83 -19.28
N VAL A 381 6.66 -1.92 -18.15
CA VAL A 381 6.07 -1.74 -16.83
C VAL A 381 6.66 -0.54 -16.12
N MET A 382 5.86 0.19 -15.35
CA MET A 382 6.32 1.25 -14.46
C MET A 382 6.19 0.83 -13.00
N VAL A 383 7.20 1.12 -12.18
CA VAL A 383 7.16 0.85 -10.73
C VAL A 383 6.30 1.89 -10.02
N SER A 384 5.12 1.48 -9.54
CA SER A 384 4.19 2.31 -8.75
C SER A 384 4.12 1.90 -7.28
N ASN A 385 4.62 0.71 -6.96
CA ASN A 385 4.64 0.18 -5.61
C ASN A 385 6.00 -0.47 -5.31
N ILE A 386 6.28 -0.67 -4.02
CA ILE A 386 7.48 -1.38 -3.58
C ILE A 386 7.04 -2.59 -2.76
N GLY A 387 7.57 -3.76 -3.12
CA GLY A 387 7.54 -4.93 -2.27
C GLY A 387 8.84 -4.98 -1.45
N TYR A 388 8.72 -5.07 -0.13
CA TYR A 388 9.88 -5.28 0.74
C TYR A 388 10.29 -6.76 0.82
N ASP A 389 9.45 -7.64 0.27
CA ASP A 389 9.56 -9.09 0.18
C ASP A 389 9.98 -9.59 -1.22
N VAL A 390 10.25 -8.68 -2.18
CA VAL A 390 10.51 -9.07 -3.58
C VAL A 390 11.99 -9.02 -3.94
N GLU A 391 12.48 -10.12 -4.54
CA GLU A 391 13.89 -10.28 -4.92
C GLU A 391 14.27 -9.40 -6.12
N ALA A 392 15.57 -9.12 -6.31
CA ALA A 392 16.04 -8.41 -7.49
C ALA A 392 15.67 -9.16 -8.78
N GLY A 393 14.84 -8.55 -9.63
CA GLY A 393 14.30 -9.16 -10.85
C GLY A 393 12.91 -9.78 -10.67
N GLN A 394 12.29 -9.66 -9.49
CA GLN A 394 10.86 -9.90 -9.30
C GLN A 394 10.06 -8.61 -9.55
N PHE A 395 8.98 -8.73 -10.32
CA PHE A 395 7.98 -7.68 -10.50
C PHE A 395 6.58 -8.22 -10.25
N ASP A 396 5.87 -7.70 -9.25
CA ASP A 396 4.50 -8.12 -8.99
C ASP A 396 3.57 -7.29 -9.87
N MET A 397 2.95 -7.94 -10.85
CA MET A 397 2.08 -7.27 -11.82
C MET A 397 0.79 -6.80 -11.16
N MET A 398 0.42 -5.54 -11.35
CA MET A 398 -0.89 -5.05 -10.94
C MET A 398 -1.95 -5.63 -11.88
N VAL A 399 -2.70 -6.60 -11.39
CA VAL A 399 -3.71 -7.36 -12.15
C VAL A 399 -5.01 -7.41 -11.35
N PRO A 400 -6.06 -6.69 -11.76
CA PRO A 400 -7.39 -6.87 -11.16
C PRO A 400 -7.81 -8.34 -11.21
N GLY A 401 -8.14 -8.93 -10.05
CA GLY A 401 -8.40 -10.38 -9.93
C GLY A 401 -7.15 -11.25 -9.79
N GLY A 402 -5.95 -10.67 -9.64
CA GLY A 402 -4.68 -11.35 -9.39
C GLY A 402 -4.49 -11.83 -7.94
N GLY A 403 -5.39 -11.44 -7.04
CA GLY A 403 -5.33 -11.72 -5.61
C GLY A 403 -5.03 -10.46 -4.81
N VAL A 404 -5.73 -10.29 -3.69
CA VAL A 404 -5.56 -9.13 -2.81
C VAL A 404 -4.34 -9.28 -1.88
N GLY A 405 -3.85 -10.51 -1.69
CA GLY A 405 -2.72 -10.79 -0.81
C GLY A 405 -3.07 -10.54 0.65
N ALA A 406 -2.13 -9.94 1.39
CA ALA A 406 -2.27 -9.68 2.83
C ALA A 406 -3.23 -8.52 3.17
N PHE A 407 -3.49 -7.63 2.22
CA PHE A 407 -4.33 -6.45 2.39
C PHE A 407 -5.55 -6.53 1.47
N ASN A 408 -6.66 -5.88 1.81
CA ASN A 408 -7.88 -5.97 1.00
C ASN A 408 -8.74 -4.70 1.08
N ALA A 409 -8.25 -3.62 0.46
CA ALA A 409 -9.11 -2.45 0.23
C ALA A 409 -10.09 -2.68 -0.93
N LEU A 410 -9.79 -3.62 -1.84
CA LEU A 410 -10.62 -3.87 -3.03
C LEU A 410 -12.06 -4.25 -2.66
N SER A 411 -12.23 -5.11 -1.65
CA SER A 411 -13.57 -5.53 -1.19
C SER A 411 -14.45 -4.35 -0.79
N THR A 412 -13.88 -3.40 -0.03
CA THR A 412 -14.53 -2.14 0.34
C THR A 412 -14.77 -1.26 -0.88
N GLN A 413 -13.78 -1.11 -1.77
CA GLN A 413 -13.87 -0.22 -2.93
C GLN A 413 -15.03 -0.59 -3.86
N ILE A 414 -15.16 -1.87 -4.18
CA ILE A 414 -16.14 -2.34 -5.18
C ILE A 414 -17.41 -2.93 -4.56
N GLY A 415 -17.49 -3.01 -3.23
CA GLY A 415 -18.64 -3.54 -2.50
C GLY A 415 -18.85 -5.06 -2.67
N VAL A 416 -17.78 -5.81 -2.90
CA VAL A 416 -17.80 -7.28 -3.08
C VAL A 416 -17.15 -7.94 -1.87
N PRO A 417 -17.77 -8.97 -1.25
CA PRO A 417 -17.17 -9.66 -0.12
C PRO A 417 -15.83 -10.31 -0.50
N PRO A 418 -14.86 -10.46 0.44
CA PRO A 418 -13.56 -11.06 0.14
C PRO A 418 -13.64 -12.43 -0.55
N SER A 419 -14.66 -13.25 -0.23
CA SER A 419 -14.89 -14.55 -0.86
C SER A 419 -15.23 -14.48 -2.35
N GLY A 420 -15.65 -13.30 -2.85
CA GLY A 420 -15.93 -13.06 -4.27
C GLY A 420 -14.70 -12.63 -5.07
N LEU A 421 -13.57 -12.32 -4.43
CA LEU A 421 -12.36 -11.82 -5.08
C LEU A 421 -11.37 -12.93 -5.49
N GLY A 422 -11.77 -14.20 -5.36
CA GLY A 422 -10.93 -15.36 -5.61
C GLY A 422 -10.04 -15.72 -4.44
N ALA A 423 -8.97 -16.47 -4.71
CA ALA A 423 -7.99 -16.81 -3.69
C ALA A 423 -7.22 -15.54 -3.25
N GLY A 424 -6.92 -15.43 -1.95
CA GLY A 424 -6.13 -14.30 -1.43
C GLY A 424 -4.81 -14.12 -2.19
N ASN A 425 -4.08 -15.22 -2.40
CA ASN A 425 -2.92 -15.27 -3.28
C ASN A 425 -3.30 -15.88 -4.63
N GLY A 426 -2.96 -15.20 -5.72
CA GLY A 426 -3.15 -15.69 -7.10
C GLY A 426 -4.57 -15.54 -7.67
N GLY A 427 -5.54 -15.11 -6.85
CA GLY A 427 -6.83 -14.56 -7.29
C GLY A 427 -7.69 -15.54 -8.07
N PHE A 428 -8.32 -15.03 -9.13
CA PHE A 428 -9.24 -15.81 -9.98
C PHE A 428 -8.55 -16.98 -10.67
N LEU A 429 -7.29 -16.84 -11.10
CA LEU A 429 -6.60 -17.96 -11.74
C LEU A 429 -6.42 -19.14 -10.78
N THR A 430 -6.01 -18.87 -9.53
CA THR A 430 -5.84 -19.91 -8.53
C THR A 430 -7.16 -20.59 -8.17
N GLU A 431 -8.26 -19.83 -8.08
CA GLU A 431 -9.60 -20.41 -7.92
C GLU A 431 -9.98 -21.29 -9.13
N CYS A 432 -9.73 -20.80 -10.36
CA CYS A 432 -9.99 -21.53 -11.59
C CYS A 432 -9.16 -22.81 -11.70
N GLN A 433 -7.87 -22.78 -11.37
CA GLN A 433 -6.98 -23.94 -11.34
C GLN A 433 -7.46 -24.98 -10.30
N SER A 434 -7.88 -24.53 -9.12
CA SER A 434 -8.45 -25.42 -8.10
C SER A 434 -9.71 -26.15 -8.60
N LYS A 435 -10.59 -25.44 -9.32
CA LYS A 435 -11.84 -25.98 -9.86
C LYS A 435 -11.64 -26.88 -11.08
N LEU A 436 -10.75 -26.50 -11.99
CA LEU A 436 -10.55 -27.16 -13.29
C LEU A 436 -9.43 -28.21 -13.27
N GLY A 437 -8.63 -28.26 -12.20
CA GLY A 437 -7.36 -28.98 -12.14
C GLY A 437 -6.20 -28.14 -12.65
N TRP A 438 -5.00 -28.37 -12.11
CA TRP A 438 -3.77 -27.59 -12.34
C TRP A 438 -3.09 -27.82 -13.71
N ASP A 439 -3.52 -28.85 -14.46
CA ASP A 439 -3.02 -29.22 -15.78
C ASP A 439 -4.11 -29.13 -16.87
N ASN A 440 -4.87 -28.03 -16.90
CA ASN A 440 -5.90 -27.80 -17.90
C ASN A 440 -5.39 -27.00 -19.13
N THR A 441 -6.26 -26.82 -20.15
CA THR A 441 -5.91 -26.07 -21.37
C THR A 441 -5.92 -24.56 -21.13
N LEU A 442 -5.16 -23.83 -21.95
CA LEU A 442 -5.12 -22.37 -21.95
C LEU A 442 -6.53 -21.78 -22.05
N GLU A 443 -7.34 -22.26 -22.99
CA GLU A 443 -8.68 -21.75 -23.27
C GLU A 443 -9.61 -21.94 -22.07
N LYS A 444 -9.44 -23.03 -21.30
CA LYS A 444 -10.24 -23.29 -20.09
C LYS A 444 -9.89 -22.36 -18.95
N TYR A 445 -8.62 -22.05 -18.75
CA TYR A 445 -8.22 -21.03 -17.78
C TYR A 445 -8.67 -19.64 -18.20
N GLN A 446 -8.48 -19.27 -19.47
CA GLN A 446 -8.93 -17.98 -20.00
C GLN A 446 -10.43 -17.80 -19.81
N GLN A 447 -11.23 -18.79 -20.24
CA GLN A 447 -12.68 -18.72 -20.11
C GLN A 447 -13.11 -18.55 -18.64
N CYS A 448 -12.55 -19.36 -17.73
CA CYS A 448 -12.91 -19.28 -16.31
C CYS A 448 -12.54 -17.93 -15.69
N VAL A 449 -11.35 -17.40 -15.99
CA VAL A 449 -10.92 -16.08 -15.48
C VAL A 449 -11.80 -14.97 -16.06
N ILE A 450 -12.11 -15.00 -17.36
CA ILE A 450 -12.99 -14.00 -18.01
C ILE A 450 -14.39 -14.01 -17.38
N GLU A 451 -14.98 -15.18 -17.16
CA GLU A 451 -16.29 -15.32 -16.49
C GLU A 451 -16.27 -14.67 -15.10
N LYS A 452 -15.20 -14.87 -14.32
CA LYS A 452 -15.01 -14.21 -13.02
C LYS A 452 -14.83 -12.71 -13.13
N CYS A 453 -14.06 -12.23 -14.12
CA CYS A 453 -13.88 -10.81 -14.38
C CYS A 453 -15.24 -10.12 -14.64
N GLU A 454 -16.08 -10.72 -15.48
CA GLU A 454 -17.41 -10.18 -15.81
C GLU A 454 -18.36 -10.21 -14.63
N GLU A 455 -18.31 -11.27 -13.81
CA GLU A 455 -19.10 -11.38 -12.58
C GLU A 455 -18.76 -10.26 -11.58
N VAL A 456 -17.47 -10.03 -11.33
CA VAL A 456 -17.02 -9.17 -10.22
C VAL A 456 -16.83 -7.71 -10.63
N PHE A 457 -16.33 -7.45 -11.84
CA PHE A 457 -15.90 -6.11 -12.26
C PHE A 457 -16.82 -5.44 -13.30
N SER A 458 -18.03 -5.97 -13.55
CA SER A 458 -18.96 -5.42 -14.56
C SER A 458 -19.27 -3.92 -14.42
N GLN A 459 -19.22 -3.38 -13.20
CA GLN A 459 -19.45 -1.96 -12.91
C GLN A 459 -18.17 -1.11 -12.87
N TRP A 460 -17.01 -1.72 -13.12
CA TRP A 460 -15.69 -1.11 -13.00
C TRP A 460 -14.91 -1.30 -14.31
N PRO A 461 -15.10 -0.44 -15.33
CA PRO A 461 -14.58 -0.67 -16.67
C PRO A 461 -13.07 -0.89 -16.74
N ASN A 462 -12.28 -0.13 -15.97
CA ASN A 462 -10.83 -0.30 -15.93
C ASN A 462 -10.41 -1.62 -15.27
N LEU A 463 -11.06 -2.00 -14.16
CA LEU A 463 -10.81 -3.28 -13.50
C LEU A 463 -11.20 -4.47 -14.39
N LEU A 464 -12.35 -4.37 -15.07
CA LEU A 464 -12.82 -5.37 -16.02
C LEU A 464 -11.83 -5.53 -17.18
N ARG A 465 -11.36 -4.41 -17.75
CA ARG A 465 -10.35 -4.38 -18.81
C ARG A 465 -9.06 -5.07 -18.35
N GLY A 466 -8.52 -4.68 -17.20
CA GLY A 466 -7.28 -5.25 -16.66
C GLY A 466 -7.40 -6.74 -16.31
N CYS A 467 -8.55 -7.15 -15.78
CA CYS A 467 -8.82 -8.55 -15.48
C CYS A 467 -8.89 -9.40 -16.75
N LYS A 468 -9.62 -8.93 -17.78
CA LYS A 468 -9.69 -9.61 -19.07
C LYS A 468 -8.33 -9.64 -19.78
N TRP A 469 -7.58 -8.55 -19.73
CA TRP A 469 -6.21 -8.48 -20.24
C TRP A 469 -5.34 -9.62 -19.71
N TYR A 470 -5.49 -9.98 -18.42
CA TYR A 470 -4.70 -11.05 -17.82
C TYR A 470 -5.03 -12.41 -18.42
N ALA A 471 -6.30 -12.70 -18.68
CA ALA A 471 -6.69 -13.92 -19.39
C ALA A 471 -6.22 -13.88 -20.85
N GLU A 472 -6.52 -12.80 -21.57
CA GLU A 472 -6.42 -12.72 -23.02
C GLU A 472 -5.00 -12.45 -23.51
N TRP A 473 -4.42 -11.32 -23.10
CA TRP A 473 -3.10 -10.88 -23.58
C TRP A 473 -1.97 -11.56 -22.81
N TYR A 474 -2.13 -11.65 -21.48
CA TYR A 474 -1.16 -12.28 -20.58
C TYR A 474 -1.30 -13.81 -20.51
N MET A 475 -2.21 -14.38 -21.31
CA MET A 475 -2.39 -15.83 -21.50
C MET A 475 -2.70 -16.61 -20.22
N ALA A 476 -3.26 -15.96 -19.19
CA ALA A 476 -3.43 -16.53 -17.86
C ALA A 476 -2.14 -17.23 -17.36
N ALA A 477 -0.98 -16.66 -17.68
CA ALA A 477 0.30 -17.21 -17.27
C ALA A 477 0.49 -17.06 -15.76
N ASP A 478 0.84 -18.17 -15.11
CA ASP A 478 1.00 -18.23 -13.66
C ASP A 478 2.47 -17.99 -13.35
N ASN A 479 2.81 -16.82 -12.82
CA ASN A 479 4.17 -16.42 -12.46
C ASN A 479 5.24 -16.67 -13.55
N PRO A 480 5.07 -16.11 -14.76
CA PRO A 480 6.01 -16.33 -15.87
C PRO A 480 7.38 -15.69 -15.61
N THR A 481 8.40 -16.24 -16.25
CA THR A 481 9.75 -15.65 -16.31
C THR A 481 9.94 -14.79 -17.55
N PHE A 482 10.86 -13.82 -17.45
CA PHE A 482 11.19 -12.89 -18.53
C PHE A 482 12.66 -12.47 -18.49
N ASN A 483 13.10 -11.86 -19.58
CA ASN A 483 14.29 -11.02 -19.63
C ASN A 483 13.88 -9.56 -19.48
N TRP A 484 14.74 -8.71 -18.90
CA TRP A 484 14.37 -7.33 -18.66
C TRP A 484 15.52 -6.32 -18.80
N GLU A 485 15.19 -5.09 -19.22
CA GLU A 485 16.09 -3.94 -19.22
C GLU A 485 15.35 -2.65 -18.79
N GLU A 486 16.08 -1.67 -18.27
CA GLU A 486 15.51 -0.35 -17.92
C GLU A 486 15.34 0.46 -19.21
N VAL A 487 14.21 1.15 -19.34
CA VAL A 487 13.85 1.96 -20.53
C VAL A 487 13.19 3.27 -20.10
N GLU A 488 13.15 4.24 -21.02
CA GLU A 488 12.34 5.44 -20.85
C GLU A 488 10.85 5.10 -20.78
N CYS A 489 10.13 5.80 -19.91
CA CYS A 489 8.71 5.53 -19.67
C CYS A 489 7.83 5.98 -20.84
N PRO A 490 6.91 5.13 -21.33
CA PRO A 490 5.89 5.55 -22.27
C PRO A 490 5.03 6.66 -21.67
N GLN A 491 4.71 7.70 -22.45
CA GLN A 491 3.90 8.82 -21.96
C GLN A 491 2.54 8.37 -21.41
N TYR A 492 1.96 7.29 -21.98
CA TYR A 492 0.76 6.64 -21.44
C TYR A 492 0.93 6.27 -19.95
N LEU A 493 2.03 5.62 -19.58
CA LEU A 493 2.28 5.27 -18.17
C LEU A 493 2.56 6.52 -17.32
N VAL A 494 3.21 7.54 -17.88
CA VAL A 494 3.48 8.79 -17.14
C VAL A 494 2.17 9.53 -16.81
N ASP A 495 1.27 9.70 -17.77
CA ASP A 495 0.02 10.46 -17.60
C ASP A 495 -0.95 9.78 -16.62
N HIS A 496 -0.90 8.45 -16.52
CA HIS A 496 -1.68 7.66 -15.56
C HIS A 496 -0.93 7.39 -14.25
N TYR A 497 0.29 7.90 -14.08
CA TYR A 497 1.08 7.79 -12.85
C TYR A 497 1.17 9.13 -12.12
N VAL A 498 1.57 10.19 -12.83
CA VAL A 498 1.85 11.51 -12.25
C VAL A 498 0.55 12.14 -11.76
N THR A 499 0.57 12.67 -10.53
CA THR A 499 -0.58 13.38 -9.98
C THR A 499 -0.81 14.73 -10.68
N ASN A 500 -2.08 15.04 -10.94
CA ASN A 500 -2.51 16.34 -11.44
C ASN A 500 -2.75 17.35 -10.30
N ILE A 501 -2.73 16.88 -9.05
CA ILE A 501 -3.09 17.67 -7.87
C ILE A 501 -1.84 18.13 -7.11
N ASN A 502 -0.96 17.20 -6.73
CA ASN A 502 0.29 17.53 -6.06
C ASN A 502 1.42 17.71 -7.08
N THR A 503 1.23 18.63 -8.02
CA THR A 503 2.24 18.88 -9.06
C THR A 503 3.51 19.47 -8.47
N THR A 504 3.44 20.25 -7.39
CA THR A 504 4.61 20.80 -6.68
C THR A 504 4.91 20.07 -5.37
N LYS A 505 6.15 20.13 -4.88
CA LYS A 505 6.54 19.45 -3.62
C LYS A 505 5.85 20.05 -2.37
N GLU A 506 5.22 21.21 -2.53
CA GLU A 506 4.50 21.96 -1.51
C GLU A 506 3.08 22.22 -1.99
N ASN A 507 2.10 22.21 -1.08
CA ASN A 507 0.72 22.58 -1.36
C ASN A 507 0.04 23.20 -0.14
N ARG A 508 -1.19 23.68 -0.31
CA ARG A 508 -1.99 24.28 0.77
C ARG A 508 -3.31 23.56 1.01
N TYR A 509 -3.47 22.35 0.49
CA TYR A 509 -4.70 21.59 0.65
C TYR A 509 -4.89 21.25 2.12
N ARG A 510 -6.09 21.54 2.64
CA ARG A 510 -6.47 21.28 4.02
C ARG A 510 -6.47 19.77 4.26
N TRP A 511 -6.01 19.36 5.43
CA TRP A 511 -6.10 17.97 5.87
C TRP A 511 -7.56 17.52 5.98
N ARG A 512 -7.85 16.30 5.55
CA ARG A 512 -9.12 15.58 5.74
C ARG A 512 -8.83 14.09 5.97
N ASP A 513 -9.61 13.45 6.84
CA ASP A 513 -9.56 12.01 7.14
C ASP A 513 -10.49 11.17 6.26
N ASP A 514 -11.44 11.81 5.59
CA ASP A 514 -12.40 11.17 4.69
C ASP A 514 -12.40 11.85 3.31
N TRP A 515 -12.12 11.07 2.29
CA TRP A 515 -12.13 11.47 0.88
C TRP A 515 -13.28 10.85 0.08
N SER A 516 -14.16 10.08 0.72
CA SER A 516 -15.27 9.37 0.06
C SER A 516 -16.32 10.33 -0.52
N ASP A 517 -16.44 11.54 0.04
CA ASP A 517 -17.40 12.54 -0.42
C ASP A 517 -16.90 13.42 -1.58
N TYR A 518 -15.59 13.41 -1.86
CA TYR A 518 -14.96 14.23 -2.89
C TYR A 518 -15.33 13.76 -4.30
N LYS A 519 -15.68 14.71 -5.17
CA LYS A 519 -16.08 14.45 -6.57
C LYS A 519 -15.15 15.15 -7.54
N ALA A 520 -15.09 14.59 -8.75
CA ALA A 520 -14.30 15.17 -9.83
C ALA A 520 -14.74 16.63 -10.09
N GLY A 521 -13.80 17.57 -9.97
CA GLY A 521 -14.05 18.99 -10.17
C GLY A 521 -14.49 19.75 -8.92
N ASP A 522 -14.66 19.09 -7.77
CA ASP A 522 -14.82 19.80 -6.50
C ASP A 522 -13.58 20.65 -6.21
N GLU A 523 -13.78 21.83 -5.61
CA GLU A 523 -12.68 22.67 -5.19
C GLU A 523 -11.98 22.05 -3.97
N LEU A 524 -10.66 21.89 -4.05
CA LEU A 524 -9.86 21.44 -2.91
C LEU A 524 -9.76 22.57 -1.90
N GLU A 525 -10.35 22.37 -0.72
CA GLU A 525 -10.23 23.32 0.38
C GLU A 525 -8.76 23.61 0.68
N THR A 526 -8.38 24.89 0.65
CA THR A 526 -7.04 25.32 1.04
C THR A 526 -7.04 25.90 2.44
N GLN A 527 -5.96 25.68 3.18
CA GLN A 527 -5.75 26.32 4.46
C GLN A 527 -4.61 27.34 4.37
N ASP A 528 -4.99 28.60 4.49
CA ASP A 528 -4.04 29.69 4.59
C ASP A 528 -3.46 29.75 6.00
N CYS A 529 -2.14 29.60 6.07
CA CYS A 529 -1.39 29.79 7.31
C CYS A 529 -0.38 30.91 7.06
N LEU A 530 -0.20 31.80 8.03
CA LEU A 530 0.81 32.86 8.01
C LEU A 530 0.54 34.02 7.03
N THR A 531 -0.72 34.42 6.87
CA THR A 531 -1.06 35.70 6.20
C THR A 531 -1.07 36.86 7.21
N GLU A 532 -1.05 38.11 6.72
CA GLU A 532 -1.25 39.29 7.58
C GLU A 532 -2.57 39.22 8.36
N GLU A 533 -3.56 38.52 7.81
CA GLU A 533 -4.88 38.29 8.39
C GLU A 533 -4.86 37.26 9.55
N TYR A 534 -3.96 36.28 9.51
CA TYR A 534 -3.83 35.22 10.52
C TYR A 534 -2.42 35.19 11.15
N PRO A 535 -2.03 36.21 11.95
CA PRO A 535 -0.66 36.35 12.46
C PRO A 535 -0.27 35.36 13.57
N LYS A 536 -1.21 34.53 14.05
CA LYS A 536 -1.03 33.59 15.17
C LYS A 536 -1.49 32.16 14.88
N GLY A 537 -1.74 31.82 13.61
CA GLY A 537 -2.26 30.51 13.26
C GLY A 537 -2.68 30.40 11.80
N CYS A 538 -3.44 29.37 11.50
CA CYS A 538 -4.08 29.20 10.21
C CYS A 538 -5.49 29.80 10.21
N ALA A 539 -6.03 30.08 9.04
CA ALA A 539 -7.43 30.39 8.85
C ALA A 539 -8.29 29.26 9.46
N PRO A 540 -9.37 29.61 10.18
CA PRO A 540 -10.27 28.65 10.82
C PRO A 540 -10.95 27.70 9.81
#